data_AF-A0A8I1SSA9-F1
#
_entry.id   AF-A0A8I1SSA9-F1
#
_cell.length_a   1.000
_cell.length_b   1.000
_cell.length_c   1.000
_cell.angle_alpha   90.00
_cell.angle_beta   90.00
_cell.angle_gamma   90.00
#
_symmetry.space_group_name_H-M   'P 1'
#
loop_
_entity.id
_entity.type
_entity.pdbx_description
1 polymer ?
#
loop_
_entity_poly.entity_id
_entity_poly.type
_entity_poly.pdbx_seq_one_letter_code
_entity_poly.pdbx_strand_id
1 'polypeptide(L)'
;MKRALLALTCALVLAGCDSAQSTADKLRVEIAEFKNTPDDKKQALIEEHFAKLETQLAALQKRGDAKADAISDQLTSLKEQYQTAKLAKALNDAKNAIQGFGQAVKDTAKDIQQTFQGNQTNK
;
A
#
# COMPACT_ATOMS: atom_id res chain seq x y z
N MET A 1 -39.86 9.52 33.84
CA MET A 1 -39.31 9.42 32.46
C MET A 1 -37.93 10.08 32.36
N LYS A 2 -36.90 9.61 33.09
CA LYS A 2 -35.52 10.16 33.04
C LYS A 2 -34.42 9.10 32.93
N ARG A 3 -34.78 7.81 32.86
CA ARG A 3 -33.83 6.69 32.85
C ARG A 3 -33.48 6.14 31.46
N ALA A 4 -34.17 6.60 30.41
CA ALA A 4 -33.94 6.13 29.04
C ALA A 4 -32.85 6.92 28.28
N LEU A 5 -32.42 8.08 28.79
CA LEU A 5 -31.44 8.95 28.11
C LEU A 5 -29.98 8.61 28.39
N LEU A 6 -29.70 7.68 29.32
CA LEU A 6 -28.35 7.28 29.70
C LEU A 6 -27.85 6.00 29.00
N ALA A 7 -28.71 5.32 28.24
CA ALA A 7 -28.36 4.06 27.57
C ALA A 7 -27.83 4.25 26.14
N LEU A 8 -28.02 5.42 25.52
CA LEU A 8 -27.66 5.64 24.12
C LEU A 8 -26.19 6.06 23.91
N THR A 9 -25.46 6.37 24.97
CA THR A 9 -24.03 6.78 24.90
C THR A 9 -23.04 5.62 25.01
N CYS A 10 -23.48 4.42 25.42
CA CYS A 10 -22.58 3.24 25.51
C CYS A 10 -22.40 2.47 24.19
N ALA A 11 -23.24 2.70 23.18
CA ALA A 11 -23.15 1.94 21.91
C ALA A 11 -22.01 2.40 20.99
N LEU A 12 -21.41 3.57 21.23
CA LEU A 12 -20.28 4.10 20.43
C LEU A 12 -18.90 3.79 21.03
N VAL A 13 -18.84 3.07 22.15
CA VAL A 13 -17.58 2.65 22.79
C VAL A 13 -17.12 1.28 22.28
N LEU A 14 -18.00 0.50 21.64
CA LEU A 14 -17.70 -0.85 21.14
C LEU A 14 -17.06 -0.90 19.74
N ALA A 15 -16.87 0.24 19.07
CA ALA A 15 -16.00 0.33 17.88
C ALA A 15 -14.51 0.47 18.24
N GLY A 16 -14.15 0.39 19.53
CA GLY A 16 -12.80 0.60 20.03
C GLY A 16 -12.30 -0.57 20.87
N CYS A 17 -11.78 -1.61 20.22
CA CYS A 17 -10.61 -2.31 20.77
C CYS A 17 -9.34 -2.05 19.96
N ASP A 18 -9.47 -1.41 18.79
CA ASP A 18 -8.35 -1.04 17.94
C ASP A 18 -8.37 0.49 17.76
N SER A 19 -7.44 1.18 18.43
CA SER A 19 -7.39 2.64 18.46
C SER A 19 -6.88 3.22 17.14
N ALA A 20 -7.14 4.51 16.89
CA ALA A 20 -6.53 5.23 15.75
C ALA A 20 -5.00 5.11 15.74
N GLN A 21 -4.40 5.19 16.94
CA GLN A 21 -2.97 4.99 17.11
C GLN A 21 -2.53 3.57 16.71
N SER A 22 -3.25 2.54 17.14
CA SER A 22 -2.98 1.14 16.75
C SER A 22 -3.10 0.93 15.24
N THR A 23 -4.09 1.54 14.59
CA THR A 23 -4.24 1.48 13.14
C THR A 23 -3.09 2.21 12.42
N ALA A 24 -2.64 3.36 12.94
CA ALA A 24 -1.47 4.06 12.42
C ALA A 24 -0.17 3.24 12.59
N ASP A 25 0.02 2.57 13.73
CA ASP A 25 1.17 1.71 13.99
C ASP A 25 1.16 0.46 13.09
N LYS A 26 0.00 -0.12 12.85
CA LYS A 26 -0.16 -1.21 11.88
C LYS A 26 0.20 -0.76 10.46
N LEU A 27 -0.28 0.41 10.03
CA LEU A 27 0.07 1.01 8.75
C LEU A 27 1.59 1.22 8.59
N ARG A 28 2.30 1.64 9.65
CA ARG A 28 3.78 1.76 9.61
C ARG A 28 4.45 0.43 9.25
N VAL A 29 4.04 -0.65 9.93
CA VAL A 29 4.59 -1.99 9.71
C VAL A 29 4.28 -2.46 8.29
N GLU A 30 3.03 -2.35 7.87
CA GLU A 30 2.59 -2.80 6.54
C GLU A 30 3.27 -2.02 5.40
N ILE A 31 3.43 -0.70 5.53
CA ILE A 31 4.18 0.10 4.56
C ILE A 31 5.65 -0.32 4.53
N ALA A 32 6.28 -0.60 5.66
CA ALA A 32 7.66 -1.10 5.71
C ALA A 32 7.78 -2.47 5.03
N GLU A 33 6.83 -3.37 5.26
CA GLU A 33 6.77 -4.68 4.61
C GLU A 33 6.51 -4.56 3.10
N PHE A 34 5.65 -3.63 2.68
CA PHE A 34 5.36 -3.37 1.28
C PHE A 34 6.56 -2.77 0.55
N LYS A 35 7.35 -1.91 1.21
CA LYS A 35 8.60 -1.39 0.64
C LYS A 35 9.61 -2.50 0.35
N ASN A 36 9.69 -3.50 1.21
CA ASN A 36 10.64 -4.62 1.06
C ASN A 36 10.13 -5.67 0.06
N THR A 37 8.83 -5.94 0.08
CA THR A 37 8.21 -6.95 -0.80
C THR A 37 6.84 -6.44 -1.23
N PRO A 38 6.82 -5.63 -2.32
CA PRO A 38 5.58 -5.07 -2.84
C PRO A 38 4.69 -6.18 -3.38
N ASP A 39 3.43 -6.17 -2.96
CA ASP A 39 2.43 -7.17 -3.34
C ASP A 39 1.05 -6.51 -3.39
N ASP A 40 0.21 -6.93 -4.33
CA ASP A 40 -1.08 -6.30 -4.58
C ASP A 40 -2.07 -6.52 -3.43
N LYS A 41 -1.98 -7.66 -2.71
CA LYS A 41 -2.82 -7.90 -1.53
C LYS A 41 -2.40 -7.00 -0.37
N LYS A 42 -1.09 -6.82 -0.17
CA LYS A 42 -0.58 -5.84 0.81
C LYS A 42 -1.01 -4.42 0.46
N GLN A 43 -1.00 -4.08 -0.83
CA GLN A 43 -1.47 -2.78 -1.31
C GLN A 43 -2.94 -2.55 -0.92
N ALA A 44 -3.81 -3.52 -1.20
CA ALA A 44 -5.23 -3.44 -0.86
C ALA A 44 -5.46 -3.33 0.65
N LEU A 45 -4.72 -4.10 1.46
CA LEU A 45 -4.80 -4.03 2.93
C LEU A 45 -4.37 -2.67 3.48
N ILE A 46 -3.29 -2.10 2.95
CA ILE A 46 -2.82 -0.75 3.33
C ILE A 46 -3.89 0.30 3.00
N GLU A 47 -4.51 0.21 1.81
CA GLU A 47 -5.58 1.13 1.40
C GLU A 47 -6.83 1.01 2.28
N GLU A 48 -7.20 -0.22 2.69
CA GLU A 48 -8.28 -0.47 3.65
C GLU A 48 -7.97 0.16 5.03
N HIS A 49 -6.76 -0.05 5.56
CA HIS A 49 -6.38 0.51 6.85
C HIS A 49 -6.26 2.04 6.83
N PHE A 50 -5.88 2.63 5.69
CA PHE A 50 -5.95 4.09 5.51
C PHE A 50 -7.39 4.60 5.62
N ALA A 51 -8.34 3.98 4.93
CA ALA A 51 -9.75 4.36 5.01
C ALA A 51 -10.32 4.20 6.43
N LYS A 52 -9.89 3.15 7.14
CA LYS A 52 -10.23 2.95 8.56
C LYS A 52 -9.65 4.07 9.44
N LEU A 53 -8.38 4.42 9.26
CA LEU A 53 -7.72 5.48 10.03
C LEU A 53 -8.37 6.85 9.80
N GLU A 54 -8.75 7.17 8.55
CA GLU A 54 -9.50 8.39 8.20
C GLU A 54 -10.86 8.44 8.90
N THR A 55 -11.58 7.32 8.92
CA THR A 55 -12.87 7.22 9.62
C THR A 55 -12.70 7.43 11.14
N GLN A 56 -11.66 6.85 11.73
CA GLN A 56 -11.33 7.02 13.15
C GLN A 56 -10.91 8.47 13.46
N LEU A 57 -10.10 9.09 12.60
CA LEU A 57 -9.70 10.49 12.73
C LEU A 57 -10.91 11.43 12.66
N ALA A 58 -11.80 11.24 11.70
CA ALA A 58 -13.03 12.03 11.60
C ALA A 58 -13.90 11.90 12.87
N ALA A 59 -13.94 10.70 13.48
CA ALA A 59 -14.63 10.50 14.76
C ALA A 59 -13.94 11.22 15.93
N LEU A 60 -12.60 11.24 15.98
CA LEU A 60 -11.83 11.98 16.99
C LEU A 60 -12.03 13.50 16.85
N GLN A 61 -11.97 14.03 15.62
CA GLN A 61 -12.20 15.44 15.32
C GLN A 61 -13.61 15.88 15.73
N LYS A 62 -14.64 15.08 15.43
CA LYS A 62 -16.03 15.35 15.86
C LYS A 62 -16.20 15.39 17.38
N ARG A 63 -15.35 14.68 18.12
CA ARG A 63 -15.36 14.65 19.59
C ARG A 63 -14.49 15.75 20.21
N GLY A 64 -13.73 16.50 19.40
CA GLY A 64 -12.76 17.48 19.89
C GLY A 64 -11.60 16.84 20.67
N ASP A 65 -11.24 15.59 20.33
CA ASP A 65 -10.14 14.89 21.00
C ASP A 65 -8.79 15.51 20.61
N ALA A 66 -7.99 15.91 21.60
CA ALA A 66 -6.68 16.52 21.38
C ALA A 66 -5.68 15.62 20.62
N LYS A 67 -5.94 14.30 20.56
CA LYS A 67 -5.14 13.36 19.77
C LYS A 67 -5.40 13.45 18.27
N ALA A 68 -6.50 14.08 17.84
CA ALA A 68 -6.86 14.16 16.42
C ALA A 68 -5.76 14.80 15.58
N ASP A 69 -5.15 15.89 16.05
CA ASP A 69 -4.10 16.59 15.31
C ASP A 69 -2.85 15.70 15.15
N ALA A 70 -2.41 15.06 16.22
CA ALA A 70 -1.29 14.12 16.17
C ALA A 70 -1.53 12.94 15.21
N ILE A 71 -2.75 12.37 15.20
CA ILE A 71 -3.12 11.30 14.27
C ILE A 71 -3.19 11.82 12.83
N SER A 72 -3.64 13.05 12.60
CA SER A 72 -3.68 13.69 11.29
C SER A 72 -2.28 13.87 10.69
N ASP A 73 -1.33 14.32 11.50
CA ASP A 73 0.07 14.45 11.09
C ASP A 73 0.68 13.09 10.74
N GLN A 74 0.40 12.06 11.56
CA GLN A 74 0.82 10.70 11.27
C GLN A 74 0.23 10.17 9.97
N LEU A 75 -1.07 10.36 9.74
CA LEU A 75 -1.74 9.96 8.50
C LEU A 75 -1.07 10.59 7.27
N THR A 76 -0.74 11.88 7.35
CA THR A 76 -0.06 12.60 6.27
C THR A 76 1.32 11.99 5.98
N SER A 77 2.14 11.79 7.01
CA SER A 77 3.45 11.15 6.87
C SER A 77 3.37 9.73 6.32
N LEU A 78 2.39 8.94 6.77
CA LEU A 78 2.17 7.58 6.28
C LEU A 78 1.81 7.56 4.79
N LYS A 79 0.94 8.49 4.34
CA LYS A 79 0.58 8.61 2.93
C LYS A 79 1.80 8.93 2.07
N GLU A 80 2.66 9.85 2.49
CA GLU A 80 3.89 10.19 1.76
C GLU A 80 4.84 8.99 1.64
N GLN A 81 5.05 8.27 2.74
CA GLN A 81 5.87 7.06 2.76
C GLN A 81 5.31 5.97 1.83
N TYR A 82 3.99 5.79 1.84
CA TYR A 82 3.30 4.84 0.98
C TYR A 82 3.39 5.21 -0.50
N GLN A 83 3.19 6.49 -0.87
CA GLN A 83 3.34 6.95 -2.26
C GLN A 83 4.77 6.74 -2.78
N THR A 84 5.77 7.00 -1.94
CA THR A 84 7.17 6.73 -2.25
C THR A 84 7.39 5.23 -2.49
N ALA A 85 6.79 4.37 -1.68
CA ALA A 85 6.86 2.92 -1.86
C ALA A 85 6.20 2.45 -3.16
N LYS A 86 5.02 3.00 -3.51
CA LYS A 86 4.34 2.71 -4.79
C LYS A 86 5.18 3.13 -6.00
N LEU A 87 5.82 4.29 -5.92
CA LEU A 87 6.72 4.75 -6.97
C LEU A 87 7.92 3.82 -7.12
N ALA A 88 8.53 3.39 -6.02
CA ALA A 88 9.63 2.43 -6.05
C ALA A 88 9.23 1.09 -6.69
N LYS A 89 8.04 0.56 -6.35
CA LYS A 89 7.46 -0.62 -7.02
C LYS A 89 7.33 -0.40 -8.52
N ALA A 90 6.67 0.69 -8.93
CA ALA A 90 6.43 0.99 -10.35
C ALA A 90 7.74 1.14 -11.14
N LEU A 91 8.76 1.78 -10.56
CA LEU A 91 10.09 1.89 -11.17
C LEU A 91 10.78 0.52 -11.30
N ASN A 92 10.65 -0.35 -10.30
CA ASN A 92 11.20 -1.70 -10.36
C ASN A 92 10.50 -2.56 -11.42
N ASP A 93 9.18 -2.48 -11.49
CA ASP A 93 8.37 -3.18 -12.50
C ASP A 93 8.73 -2.69 -13.91
N ALA A 94 8.87 -1.38 -14.11
CA ALA A 94 9.31 -0.80 -15.38
C ALA A 94 10.72 -1.27 -15.77
N LYS A 95 11.66 -1.30 -14.82
CA LYS A 95 13.02 -1.80 -15.05
C LYS A 95 13.00 -3.27 -15.47
N ASN A 96 12.24 -4.11 -14.78
CA ASN A 96 12.12 -5.54 -15.09
C ASN A 96 11.49 -5.77 -16.47
N ALA A 97 10.47 -5.00 -16.83
CA ALA A 97 9.84 -5.07 -18.15
C ALA A 97 10.82 -4.69 -19.28
N ILE A 98 11.61 -3.62 -19.10
CA ILE A 98 12.63 -3.20 -20.07
C ILE A 98 13.72 -4.26 -20.21
N GLN A 99 14.20 -4.84 -19.10
CA GLN A 99 15.20 -5.90 -19.13
C GLN A 99 14.68 -7.18 -19.79
N GLY A 100 13.45 -7.59 -19.47
CA GLY A 100 12.81 -8.75 -20.10
C GLY A 100 12.64 -8.56 -21.62
N PHE A 101 12.20 -7.38 -22.04
CA PHE A 101 12.09 -7.04 -23.46
C PHE A 101 13.44 -7.06 -24.17
N GLY A 102 14.47 -6.43 -23.60
CA GLY A 102 15.81 -6.40 -24.18
C GLY A 102 16.44 -7.79 -24.31
N GLN A 103 16.21 -8.65 -23.32
CA GLN A 103 16.66 -10.05 -23.36
C GLN A 103 15.94 -10.84 -24.45
N ALA A 104 14.61 -10.71 -24.57
CA ALA A 104 13.83 -11.38 -25.60
C ALA A 104 14.21 -10.97 -27.03
N VAL A 105 14.52 -9.68 -27.26
CA VAL A 105 15.01 -9.18 -28.54
C VAL A 105 16.39 -9.76 -28.86
N LYS A 106 17.29 -9.79 -27.87
CA LYS A 106 18.64 -10.36 -28.04
C LYS A 106 18.61 -11.85 -28.36
N ASP A 107 17.72 -12.60 -27.71
CA ASP A 107 17.56 -14.03 -27.95
C ASP A 107 16.94 -14.30 -29.32
N THR A 108 15.91 -13.54 -29.72
CA THR A 108 15.36 -13.57 -31.10
C THR A 108 16.44 -13.29 -32.16
N ALA A 109 17.30 -12.30 -31.94
CA ALA A 109 18.37 -11.96 -32.89
C ALA A 109 19.41 -13.09 -33.01
N LYS A 110 19.74 -13.77 -31.91
CA LYS A 110 20.63 -14.95 -31.93
C LYS A 110 20.00 -16.12 -32.67
N ASP A 111 18.74 -16.42 -32.44
CA ASP A 111 18.02 -17.51 -33.12
C ASP A 111 17.95 -17.28 -34.64
N ILE A 112 17.68 -16.04 -35.05
CA ILE A 112 17.71 -15.63 -36.47
C ILE A 112 19.12 -15.83 -37.03
N GLN A 113 20.16 -15.32 -36.36
CA GLN A 113 21.55 -15.47 -36.83
C GLN A 113 21.97 -16.94 -36.95
N GLN A 114 21.63 -17.78 -35.96
CA GLN A 114 21.93 -19.21 -35.99
C GLN A 114 21.20 -19.94 -37.11
N THR A 115 19.93 -19.60 -37.36
CA THR A 115 19.14 -20.15 -38.48
C THR A 115 19.75 -19.79 -39.83
N PHE A 116 20.16 -18.53 -40.01
CA PHE A 116 20.80 -18.09 -41.26
C PHE A 116 22.20 -18.68 -41.45
N GLN A 117 22.98 -18.86 -40.37
CA GLN A 117 24.31 -19.48 -40.45
C GLN A 117 24.23 -20.99 -40.70
N GLY A 118 23.31 -21.71 -40.04
CA GLY A 118 23.10 -23.15 -40.24
C GLY A 118 22.61 -23.51 -41.65
N ASN A 119 21.89 -22.61 -42.32
CA ASN A 119 21.46 -22.79 -43.71
C ASN A 119 22.56 -22.50 -44.74
N GLN A 120 23.64 -21.79 -44.40
CA GLN A 120 24.76 -21.55 -45.33
C GLN A 120 25.81 -22.65 -45.32
N THR A 121 25.93 -23.43 -44.23
CA THR A 121 26.89 -24.56 -44.13
C THR A 121 26.40 -25.86 -44.76
N ASN A 122 25.17 -25.91 -45.29
CA ASN A 122 24.56 -27.08 -45.92
C ASN A 122 24.43 -26.96 -47.46
N LYS A 123 25.27 -26.14 -48.10
CA LYS A 123 25.42 -26.07 -49.56
C LYS A 123 26.82 -26.49 -49.99
#